data_AF-A0A8H2VCP1-F1
#
_entry.id   AF-A0A8H2VCP1-F1
#
_cell.length_a   1.000
_cell.length_b   1.000
_cell.length_c   1.000
_cell.angle_alpha   90.00
_cell.angle_beta   90.00
_cell.angle_gamma   90.00
#
_symmetry.space_group_name_H-M   'P 1'
#
loop_
_entity.id
_entity.type
_entity.pdbx_description
1 polymer ?
#
loop_
_entity_poly.entity_id
_entity_poly.type
_entity_poly.pdbx_seq_one_letter_code
_entity_poly.pdbx_strand_id
1 'polypeptide(L)'
;MSKIELLSTYKQLLKALVKYERRGRLAQLKFDNKRQISLITYDKMQIIRKQQLKNINTNDQKDLVVQLNQLNQRMKLLKNHDINKDKSLLYLKDSSPFKQLFETELIEFNRDNNTIENPNRLIESWKDATNFLNNQREYDELMELYDLSHKYTQREKVKATANRVGLNVPF
;
A
#
# COMPACT_ATOMS: atom_id res chain seq x y z
N MET A 1 -3.83 -35.91 11.99
CA MET A 1 -3.25 -34.68 11.42
C MET A 1 -2.66 -33.83 12.53
N SER A 2 -1.50 -33.21 12.31
CA SER A 2 -0.77 -32.50 13.37
C SER A 2 -1.23 -31.05 13.45
N LYS A 3 -1.44 -30.52 14.67
CA LYS A 3 -1.62 -29.08 14.96
C LYS A 3 -0.53 -28.21 14.30
N ILE A 4 0.63 -28.82 14.02
CA ILE A 4 1.75 -28.21 13.30
C ILE A 4 1.35 -27.85 11.87
N GLU A 5 0.61 -28.72 11.16
CA GLU A 5 0.20 -28.46 9.77
C GLU A 5 -0.78 -27.29 9.70
N LEU A 6 -1.80 -27.28 10.56
CA LEU A 6 -2.77 -26.18 10.68
C LEU A 6 -2.08 -24.84 11.00
N LEU A 7 -1.15 -24.84 11.95
CA LEU A 7 -0.38 -23.64 12.27
C LEU A 7 0.49 -23.18 11.09
N SER A 8 1.05 -24.12 10.33
CA SER A 8 1.88 -23.80 9.17
C SER A 8 1.08 -23.18 8.03
N THR A 9 -0.13 -23.69 7.75
CA THR A 9 -1.02 -23.15 6.71
C THR A 9 -1.57 -21.80 7.10
N TYR A 10 -1.95 -21.60 8.38
CA TYR A 10 -2.31 -20.29 8.89
C TYR A 10 -1.20 -19.25 8.69
N LYS A 11 0.05 -19.62 9.03
CA LYS A 11 1.21 -18.73 8.81
C LYS A 11 1.45 -18.43 7.33
N GLN A 12 1.20 -19.37 6.44
CA GLN A 12 1.30 -19.16 4.99
C GLN A 12 0.23 -18.20 4.49
N LEU A 13 -1.02 -18.38 4.93
CA LEU A 13 -2.14 -17.49 4.61
C LEU A 13 -1.85 -16.06 5.05
N LEU A 14 -1.41 -15.85 6.30
CA LEU A 14 -1.02 -14.52 6.79
C LEU A 14 0.09 -13.89 5.95
N LYS A 15 1.11 -14.66 5.56
CA LYS A 15 2.19 -14.17 4.69
C LYS A 15 1.69 -13.78 3.31
N ALA A 16 0.78 -14.57 2.73
CA ALA A 16 0.18 -14.26 1.44
C ALA A 16 -0.65 -12.97 1.52
N LEU A 17 -1.41 -12.80 2.59
CA LEU A 17 -2.22 -11.60 2.83
C LEU A 17 -1.36 -10.34 2.97
N VAL A 18 -0.29 -10.39 3.78
CA VAL A 18 0.68 -9.30 3.90
C VAL A 18 1.26 -8.93 2.53
N LYS A 19 1.67 -9.93 1.74
CA LYS A 19 2.25 -9.69 0.40
C LYS A 19 1.26 -9.05 -0.56
N TYR A 20 0.01 -9.52 -0.55
CA TYR A 20 -1.07 -8.98 -1.37
C TYR A 20 -1.37 -7.51 -1.02
N GLU A 21 -1.61 -7.21 0.26
CA GLU A 21 -1.92 -5.84 0.70
C GLU A 21 -0.76 -4.85 0.56
N ARG A 22 0.49 -5.34 0.63
CA ARG A 22 1.69 -4.49 0.62
C ARG A 22 1.73 -3.53 -0.56
N ARG A 23 1.32 -3.97 -1.75
CA ARG A 23 1.33 -3.14 -2.97
C ARG A 23 0.36 -1.96 -2.83
N GLY A 24 -0.89 -2.23 -2.47
CA GLY A 24 -1.92 -1.20 -2.25
C GLY A 24 -1.52 -0.22 -1.14
N ARG A 25 -1.02 -0.73 -0.01
CA ARG A 25 -0.53 0.11 1.09
C ARG A 25 0.66 0.98 0.70
N LEU A 26 1.59 0.45 -0.07
CA LEU A 26 2.74 1.22 -0.57
C LEU A 26 2.29 2.33 -1.53
N ALA A 27 1.31 2.06 -2.40
CA ALA A 27 0.70 3.09 -3.25
C ALA A 27 0.00 4.17 -2.42
N GLN A 28 -0.76 3.79 -1.39
CA GLN A 28 -1.40 4.71 -0.46
C GLN A 28 -0.38 5.58 0.28
N LEU A 29 0.69 4.98 0.83
CA LEU A 29 1.75 5.74 1.51
C LEU A 29 2.46 6.73 0.57
N LYS A 30 2.71 6.35 -0.68
CA LYS A 30 3.25 7.27 -1.71
C LYS A 30 2.32 8.44 -1.97
N PHE A 31 1.03 8.16 -2.11
CA PHE A 31 0.01 9.18 -2.30
C PHE A 31 -0.08 10.12 -1.10
N ASP A 32 -0.13 9.59 0.11
CA ASP A 32 -0.21 10.36 1.35
C ASP A 32 1.05 11.21 1.56
N ASN A 33 2.25 10.69 1.27
CA ASN A 33 3.48 11.48 1.36
C ASN A 33 3.45 12.66 0.37
N LYS A 34 3.02 12.41 -0.88
CA LYS A 34 2.86 13.47 -1.88
C LYS A 34 1.83 14.52 -1.44
N ARG A 35 0.72 14.08 -0.84
CA ARG A 35 -0.30 14.96 -0.27
C ARG A 35 0.28 15.83 0.85
N GLN A 36 1.00 15.24 1.80
CA GLN A 36 1.63 15.97 2.90
C GLN A 36 2.65 17.00 2.41
N ILE A 37 3.50 16.64 1.44
CA ILE A 37 4.43 17.59 0.80
C ILE A 37 3.68 18.75 0.16
N SER A 38 2.54 18.48 -0.51
CA SER A 38 1.72 19.51 -1.16
C SER A 38 1.09 20.45 -0.13
N LEU A 39 0.57 19.92 0.97
CA LEU A 39 0.02 20.72 2.09
C LEU A 39 1.09 21.62 2.71
N ILE A 40 2.27 21.07 3.03
CA ILE A 40 3.39 21.86 3.56
C ILE A 40 3.83 22.94 2.56
N THR A 41 3.82 22.63 1.26
CA THR A 41 4.17 23.61 0.22
C THR A 41 3.16 24.75 0.19
N TYR A 42 1.87 24.43 0.27
CA TYR A 42 0.81 25.42 0.38
C TYR A 42 0.96 26.29 1.63
N ASP A 43 1.18 25.69 2.80
CA ASP A 43 1.37 26.42 4.07
C ASP A 43 2.57 27.37 3.99
N LYS A 44 3.67 26.92 3.39
CA LYS A 44 4.85 27.77 3.13
C LYS A 44 4.50 28.96 2.25
N MET A 45 3.75 28.76 1.17
CA MET A 45 3.31 29.86 0.31
C MET A 45 2.44 30.87 1.07
N GLN A 46 1.56 30.40 1.96
CA GLN A 46 0.74 31.26 2.79
C GLN A 46 1.59 32.09 3.77
N ILE A 47 2.60 31.48 4.40
CA ILE A 47 3.53 32.20 5.28
C ILE A 47 4.31 33.28 4.50
N ILE A 48 4.81 32.96 3.31
CA ILE A 48 5.53 33.91 2.47
C ILE A 48 4.64 35.09 2.07
N ARG A 49 3.39 34.82 1.67
CA ARG A 49 2.41 35.88 1.38
C ARG A 49 2.15 36.76 2.58
N LYS A 50 2.01 36.17 3.78
CA LYS A 50 1.87 36.92 5.03
C LYS A 50 3.07 37.82 5.26
N GLN A 51 4.31 37.33 5.09
CA GLN A 51 5.55 38.10 5.25
C GLN A 51 5.68 39.31 4.31
N GLN A 52 5.07 39.27 3.13
CA GLN A 52 5.12 40.35 2.14
C GLN A 52 4.16 41.52 2.44
N LEU A 53 3.23 41.35 3.39
CA LEU A 53 2.33 42.41 3.80
C LEU A 53 3.10 43.51 4.56
N LYS A 54 2.93 44.77 4.17
CA LYS A 54 3.71 45.91 4.69
C LYS A 54 3.47 46.26 6.18
N ASN A 55 2.50 45.64 6.85
CA ASN A 55 2.03 46.01 8.20
C ASN A 55 2.31 44.95 9.28
N ILE A 56 3.41 44.21 9.19
CA ILE A 56 3.70 43.13 10.15
C ILE A 56 4.59 43.65 11.27
N ASN A 57 4.22 43.35 12.52
CA ASN A 57 5.06 43.65 13.68
C ASN A 57 6.36 42.80 13.65
N THR A 58 7.44 43.34 14.21
CA THR A 58 8.75 42.67 14.27
C THR A 58 8.72 41.34 15.04
N ASN A 59 7.82 41.18 16.02
CA ASN A 59 7.64 39.91 16.72
C ASN A 59 6.94 38.85 15.85
N ASP A 60 5.86 39.23 15.14
CA ASP A 60 5.13 38.33 14.24
C ASP A 60 6.03 37.86 13.07
N GLN A 61 6.94 38.72 12.61
CA GLN A 61 7.94 38.34 11.60
C GLN A 61 8.87 37.22 12.09
N LYS A 62 9.32 37.27 13.35
CA LYS A 62 10.18 36.23 13.93
C LYS A 62 9.45 34.89 14.02
N ASP A 63 8.19 34.91 14.45
CA ASP A 63 7.36 33.70 14.55
C ASP A 63 7.11 33.05 13.19
N LEU A 64 6.84 33.85 12.15
CA LEU A 64 6.69 33.35 10.78
C LEU A 64 7.97 32.68 10.26
N VAL A 65 9.15 33.22 10.60
CA VAL A 65 10.44 32.60 10.24
C VAL A 65 10.65 31.27 10.96
N VAL A 66 10.30 31.18 12.24
CA VAL A 66 10.37 29.92 13.01
C VAL A 66 9.44 28.87 12.40
N GLN A 67 8.19 29.22 12.10
CA GLN A 67 7.24 28.31 11.44
C GLN A 67 7.77 27.84 10.08
N LEU A 68 8.34 28.74 9.28
CA LEU A 68 8.91 28.40 7.98
C LEU A 68 10.08 27.41 8.10
N ASN A 69 10.93 27.57 9.11
CA ASN A 69 12.03 26.64 9.41
C ASN A 69 11.51 25.26 9.85
N GLN A 70 10.48 25.21 10.70
CA GLN A 70 9.83 23.95 11.09
C GLN A 70 9.23 23.23 9.88
N LEU A 71 8.55 23.96 8.98
CA LEU A 71 8.00 23.39 7.74
C LEU A 71 9.12 22.88 6.81
N ASN A 72 10.24 23.58 6.71
CA ASN A 72 11.40 23.13 5.94
C ASN A 72 12.00 21.82 6.49
N GLN A 73 12.12 21.71 7.81
CA GLN A 73 12.60 20.48 8.46
C GLN A 73 11.64 19.32 8.20
N ARG A 74 10.33 19.52 8.39
CA ARG A 74 9.31 18.50 8.09
C ARG A 74 9.35 18.07 6.63
N MET A 75 9.44 19.01 5.70
CA MET A 75 9.55 18.71 4.27
C MET A 75 10.82 17.91 3.94
N LYS A 76 11.96 18.22 4.58
CA LYS A 76 13.21 17.47 4.42
C LYS A 76 13.06 16.03 4.92
N LEU A 77 12.41 15.83 6.07
CA LEU A 77 12.13 14.50 6.60
C LEU A 77 11.27 13.68 5.64
N LEU A 78 10.18 14.26 5.11
CA LEU A 78 9.27 13.59 4.17
C LEU A 78 9.92 13.25 2.83
N LYS A 79 10.84 14.11 2.35
CA LYS A 79 11.62 13.85 1.12
C LYS A 79 12.68 12.77 1.31
N ASN A 80 13.27 12.71 2.50
CA ASN A 80 14.32 11.73 2.82
C ASN A 80 13.73 10.38 3.27
N HIS A 81 12.44 10.32 3.57
CA HIS A 81 11.78 9.10 4.00
C HIS A 81 11.59 8.13 2.82
N ASP A 82 12.31 7.00 2.86
CA ASP A 82 12.18 5.94 1.87
C ASP A 82 10.99 5.04 2.20
N ILE A 83 9.86 5.30 1.54
CA ILE A 83 8.59 4.58 1.73
C ILE A 83 8.74 3.07 1.46
N ASN A 84 9.67 2.66 0.59
CA ASN A 84 9.83 1.25 0.24
C ASN A 84 10.43 0.43 1.40
N LYS A 85 11.10 1.10 2.35
CA LYS A 85 11.75 0.50 3.52
C LYS A 85 10.91 0.57 4.79
N ASP A 86 9.67 1.06 4.70
CA ASP A 86 8.80 1.15 5.87
C ASP A 86 8.48 -0.26 6.42
N LYS A 87 8.86 -0.50 7.68
CA LYS A 87 8.61 -1.76 8.39
C LYS A 87 7.13 -1.99 8.64
N SER A 88 6.30 -0.95 8.64
CA SER A 88 4.85 -1.08 8.81
C SER A 88 4.19 -1.94 7.73
N LEU A 89 4.84 -2.09 6.57
CA LEU A 89 4.40 -2.91 5.44
C LEU A 89 4.67 -4.40 5.61
N LEU A 90 5.46 -4.80 6.61
CA LEU A 90 5.76 -6.21 6.89
C LEU A 90 4.68 -6.90 7.73
N TYR A 91 3.74 -6.12 8.26
CA TYR A 91 2.71 -6.57 9.17
C TYR A 91 1.33 -6.18 8.66
N LEU A 92 0.33 -6.99 9.00
CA LEU A 92 -1.07 -6.64 8.83
C LEU A 92 -1.41 -5.42 9.68
N LYS A 93 -2.26 -4.53 9.15
CA LYS A 93 -2.72 -3.35 9.90
C LYS A 93 -3.52 -3.76 11.14
N ASP A 94 -4.35 -4.78 10.99
CA ASP A 94 -5.10 -5.40 12.07
C ASP A 94 -5.12 -6.92 11.89
N SER A 95 -4.44 -7.63 12.78
CA SER A 95 -4.44 -9.10 12.80
C SER A 95 -5.47 -9.68 13.78
N SER A 96 -6.18 -8.84 14.53
CA SER A 96 -7.10 -9.30 15.56
C SER A 96 -8.25 -10.17 15.02
N PRO A 97 -8.89 -9.87 13.86
CA PRO A 97 -10.00 -10.69 13.37
C PRO A 97 -9.52 -12.07 12.92
N PHE A 98 -8.35 -12.13 12.26
CA PHE A 98 -7.73 -13.39 11.84
C PHE A 98 -7.30 -14.24 13.04
N LYS A 99 -6.80 -13.61 14.10
CA LYS A 99 -6.45 -14.30 15.34
C LYS A 99 -7.70 -14.90 16.01
N GLN A 100 -8.79 -14.14 16.06
CA GLN A 100 -10.06 -14.61 16.60
C GLN A 100 -10.62 -15.79 15.81
N LEU A 101 -10.65 -15.69 14.48
CA LEU A 101 -11.03 -16.79 13.58
C LEU A 101 -10.19 -18.05 13.83
N PHE A 102 -8.87 -17.90 13.92
CA PHE A 102 -7.96 -19.00 14.20
C PHE A 102 -8.22 -19.63 15.58
N GLU A 103 -8.49 -18.81 16.61
CA GLU A 103 -8.80 -19.27 17.96
C GLU A 103 -10.13 -20.01 18.02
N THR A 104 -11.18 -19.51 17.35
CA THR A 104 -12.48 -20.20 17.29
C THR A 104 -12.36 -21.55 16.59
N GLU A 105 -11.66 -21.60 15.46
CA GLU A 105 -11.47 -22.84 14.71
C GLU A 105 -10.57 -23.85 15.46
N LEU A 106 -9.58 -23.38 16.23
CA LEU A 106 -8.82 -24.24 17.14
C LEU A 106 -9.69 -24.81 18.27
N ILE A 107 -10.61 -24.03 18.81
CA ILE A 107 -11.53 -24.49 19.87
C ILE A 107 -12.45 -25.58 19.32
N GLU A 108 -12.99 -25.40 18.12
CA GLU A 108 -13.80 -26.41 17.42
C GLU A 108 -12.99 -27.67 17.13
N PHE A 109 -11.76 -27.53 16.63
CA PHE A 109 -10.86 -28.67 16.38
C PHE A 109 -10.56 -29.50 17.65
N ASN A 110 -10.53 -28.88 18.84
CA ASN A 110 -10.27 -29.61 20.09
C ASN A 110 -11.54 -30.22 20.73
N ARG A 111 -12.74 -29.74 20.38
CA ARG A 111 -14.01 -30.20 20.98
C ARG A 111 -14.56 -31.47 20.33
N ASP A 112 -14.42 -31.60 19.02
CA ASP A 112 -15.06 -32.68 18.26
C ASP A 112 -14.03 -33.68 17.70
N ASN A 113 -13.59 -34.63 18.52
CA ASN A 113 -12.78 -35.75 18.02
C ASN A 113 -13.60 -36.78 17.20
N ASN A 114 -14.94 -36.71 17.22
CA ASN A 114 -15.81 -37.77 16.68
C ASN A 114 -16.84 -37.34 15.62
N THR A 115 -16.98 -36.05 15.28
CA THR A 115 -18.15 -35.58 14.49
C THR A 115 -17.90 -34.54 13.40
N ILE A 116 -16.68 -34.04 13.22
CA ILE A 116 -16.41 -33.05 12.16
C ILE A 116 -15.99 -33.77 10.88
N GLU A 117 -16.70 -33.47 9.80
CA GLU A 117 -16.21 -33.62 8.43
C GLU A 117 -14.87 -32.88 8.27
N ASN A 118 -13.79 -33.63 8.48
CA ASN A 118 -12.42 -33.44 8.02
C ASN A 118 -11.78 -32.05 8.30
N PRO A 119 -10.96 -31.91 9.36
CA PRO A 119 -9.96 -30.83 9.46
C PRO A 119 -9.08 -30.65 8.20
N ASN A 120 -8.99 -31.69 7.36
CA ASN A 120 -8.37 -31.62 6.04
C ASN A 120 -9.05 -30.56 5.15
N ARG A 121 -10.38 -30.44 5.19
CA ARG A 121 -11.15 -29.49 4.39
C ARG A 121 -10.86 -28.04 4.79
N LEU A 122 -10.66 -27.78 6.09
CA LEU A 122 -10.26 -26.45 6.57
C LEU A 122 -8.86 -26.10 6.07
N ILE A 123 -7.92 -27.03 6.22
CA ILE A 123 -6.55 -26.89 5.72
C ILE A 123 -6.53 -26.67 4.20
N GLU A 124 -7.36 -27.39 3.45
CA GLU A 124 -7.56 -27.21 2.01
C GLU A 124 -8.13 -25.83 1.70
N SER A 125 -9.21 -25.40 2.38
CA SER A 125 -9.80 -24.07 2.23
C SER A 125 -8.77 -22.94 2.43
N TRP A 126 -7.92 -23.05 3.45
CA TRP A 126 -6.84 -22.08 3.68
C TRP A 126 -5.73 -22.14 2.63
N LYS A 127 -5.41 -23.33 2.12
CA LYS A 127 -4.48 -23.48 0.98
C LYS A 127 -5.07 -22.84 -0.28
N ASP A 128 -6.37 -23.04 -0.54
CA ASP A 128 -7.08 -22.45 -1.67
C ASP A 128 -7.13 -20.92 -1.56
N ALA A 129 -7.44 -20.38 -0.37
CA ALA A 129 -7.37 -18.95 -0.10
C ALA A 129 -5.96 -18.39 -0.33
N THR A 130 -4.94 -19.11 0.12
CA THR A 130 -3.53 -18.74 -0.10
C THR A 130 -3.20 -18.71 -1.60
N ASN A 131 -3.62 -19.73 -2.34
CA ASN A 131 -3.43 -19.82 -3.79
C ASN A 131 -4.16 -18.70 -4.51
N PHE A 132 -5.41 -18.43 -4.14
CA PHE A 132 -6.20 -17.33 -4.68
C PHE A 132 -5.49 -15.98 -4.48
N LEU A 133 -5.00 -15.68 -3.28
CA LEU A 133 -4.28 -14.43 -3.01
C LEU A 133 -2.98 -14.30 -3.83
N ASN A 134 -2.25 -15.40 -3.99
CA ASN A 134 -1.04 -15.40 -4.82
C ASN A 134 -1.37 -15.18 -6.29
N ASN A 135 -2.39 -15.88 -6.81
CA ASN A 135 -2.83 -15.77 -8.20
C ASN A 135 -3.39 -14.38 -8.49
N GLN A 136 -4.18 -13.80 -7.58
CA GLN A 136 -4.71 -12.46 -7.72
C GLN A 136 -3.58 -11.43 -7.78
N ARG A 137 -2.57 -11.56 -6.91
CA ARG A 137 -1.38 -10.71 -6.94
C ARG A 137 -0.64 -10.80 -8.26
N GLU A 138 -0.43 -12.01 -8.78
CA GLU A 138 0.23 -12.23 -10.07
C GLU A 138 -0.59 -11.68 -11.24
N TYR A 139 -1.91 -11.86 -11.20
CA TYR A 139 -2.81 -11.26 -12.16
C TYR A 139 -2.70 -9.73 -12.16
N ASP A 140 -2.71 -9.09 -10.99
CA ASP A 140 -2.56 -7.64 -10.87
C ASP A 140 -1.17 -7.17 -11.39
N GLU A 141 -0.11 -7.93 -11.09
CA GLU A 141 1.25 -7.68 -11.60
C GLU A 141 1.31 -7.77 -13.14
N LEU A 142 0.69 -8.80 -13.72
CA LEU A 142 0.61 -8.98 -15.17
C LEU A 142 -0.24 -7.89 -15.81
N MET A 143 -1.40 -7.57 -15.22
CA MET A 143 -2.25 -6.51 -15.73
C MET A 143 -1.50 -5.19 -15.75
N GLU A 144 -0.80 -4.80 -14.69
CA GLU A 144 0.05 -3.59 -14.70
C GLU A 144 1.15 -3.58 -15.79
N LEU A 145 1.66 -4.76 -16.17
CA LEU A 145 2.64 -4.89 -17.25
C LEU A 145 1.99 -4.76 -18.63
N TYR A 146 0.81 -5.36 -18.80
CA TYR A 146 0.04 -5.32 -20.05
C TYR A 146 -0.71 -3.99 -20.24
N ASP A 147 -1.05 -3.29 -19.16
CA ASP A 147 -1.60 -1.94 -19.14
C ASP A 147 -0.51 -0.91 -19.47
N LEU A 148 0.13 -1.12 -20.62
CA LEU A 148 1.06 -0.19 -21.25
C LEU A 148 0.39 1.18 -21.51
N SER A 149 -0.94 1.24 -21.42
CA SER A 149 -1.75 2.46 -21.53
C SER A 149 -1.33 3.55 -20.54
N HIS A 150 -0.74 3.24 -19.39
CA HIS A 150 -0.29 4.24 -18.41
C HIS A 150 1.19 4.63 -18.55
N LYS A 151 1.99 3.85 -19.29
CA LYS A 151 3.42 4.11 -19.50
C LYS A 151 3.73 4.77 -20.84
N TYR A 152 2.87 4.58 -21.83
CA TYR A 152 3.05 5.20 -23.13
C TYR A 152 2.78 6.70 -23.09
N THR A 153 3.76 7.47 -23.53
CA THR A 153 3.53 8.85 -23.96
C THR A 153 2.44 8.87 -25.04
N GLN A 154 1.74 9.99 -25.19
CA GLN A 154 0.63 10.09 -26.15
C GLN A 154 1.05 9.70 -27.58
N ARG A 155 2.31 9.96 -27.96
CA ARG A 155 2.91 9.53 -29.22
C ARG A 155 3.01 8.01 -29.35
N GLU A 156 3.45 7.32 -28.31
CA GLU A 156 3.57 5.87 -28.30
C GLU A 156 2.19 5.18 -28.31
N LYS A 157 1.18 5.77 -27.66
CA LYS A 157 -0.21 5.30 -27.76
C LYS A 157 -0.74 5.37 -29.19
N VAL A 158 -0.51 6.50 -29.86
CA VAL A 158 -0.90 6.69 -31.27
C VAL A 158 -0.16 5.68 -32.15
N LYS A 159 1.14 5.48 -31.94
CA LYS A 159 1.95 4.49 -32.66
C LYS A 159 1.46 3.06 -32.48
N ALA A 160 1.21 2.64 -31.24
CA ALA A 160 0.73 1.29 -30.93
C ALA A 160 -0.67 1.04 -31.50
N THR A 161 -1.55 2.05 -31.43
CA THR A 161 -2.91 1.97 -31.98
C THR A 161 -2.89 1.87 -33.49
N ALA A 162 -2.06 2.68 -34.16
CA ALA A 162 -1.91 2.64 -35.61
C ALA A 162 -1.31 1.31 -36.10
N ASN A 163 -0.28 0.79 -35.41
CA ASN A 163 0.29 -0.52 -35.71
C ASN A 163 -0.75 -1.65 -35.58
N ARG A 164 -1.68 -1.55 -34.61
CA ARG A 164 -2.77 -2.52 -34.41
C ARG A 164 -3.75 -2.55 -35.60
N VAL A 165 -3.87 -1.47 -36.35
CA VAL A 165 -4.70 -1.36 -37.56
C VAL A 165 -3.88 -1.36 -38.86
N GLY A 166 -2.59 -1.71 -38.79
CA GLY A 166 -1.69 -1.78 -39.95
C GLY A 166 -1.31 -0.41 -40.54
N LEU A 167 -1.56 0.69 -39.82
CA LEU A 167 -1.16 2.04 -40.22
C LEU A 167 0.19 2.40 -39.60
N ASN A 168 1.10 2.92 -40.40
CA ASN A 168 2.36 3.47 -39.91
C ASN A 168 2.23 4.99 -39.81
N VAL A 169 2.31 5.54 -38.60
CA VAL A 169 2.18 6.98 -38.39
C VAL A 169 3.56 7.62 -38.52
N PRO A 170 3.76 8.56 -39.45
CA PRO A 170 4.99 9.30 -39.54
C PRO A 170 5.02 10.31 -38.39
N PHE A 171 6.00 10.19 -37.50
CA PHE A 171 6.37 11.24 -36.56
C PHE A 171 7.85 11.53 -36.71
#